data_AF-A0A5J4QPA3-F1
#
_entry.id   AF-A0A5J4QPA3-F1
#
_cell.length_a   1.000
_cell.length_b   1.000
_cell.length_c   1.000
_cell.angle_alpha   90.00
_cell.angle_beta   90.00
_cell.angle_gamma   90.00
#
_symmetry.space_group_name_H-M   'P 1'
#
loop_
_entity.id
_entity.type
_entity.pdbx_description
1 polymer ?
#
loop_
_entity_poly.entity_id
_entity_poly.type
_entity_poly.pdbx_seq_one_letter_code
_entity_poly.pdbx_strand_id
1 'polypeptide(L)' 'KEVQRGHTSNMLFGIDDVIAYVSRFVTLKIGDLLFTGTPAGVGEVKVGQHLEGYLEEERLLDFYIR' A
#
# COMPACT_ATOMS: atom_id res chain seq x y z
N LYS A 1 -2.91 15.21 9.37
CA LYS A 1 -1.43 15.28 9.22
C LYS A 1 -1.05 14.25 8.18
N GLU A 2 -0.35 14.64 7.12
CA GLU A 2 0.21 13.66 6.19
C GLU A 2 1.36 12.92 6.88
N VAL A 3 1.28 11.59 6.92
CA VAL A 3 2.30 10.73 7.55
C VAL A 3 3.11 9.95 6.53
N GLN A 4 2.52 9.64 5.37
CA GLN A 4 3.16 8.90 4.30
C GLN A 4 2.85 9.58 2.97
N ARG A 5 3.88 9.80 2.16
CA ARG A 5 3.78 10.30 0.79
C ARG A 5 4.84 9.61 -0.06
N GLY A 6 4.43 9.04 -1.19
CA GLY A 6 5.31 8.27 -2.05
C GLY A 6 4.86 8.28 -3.50
N HIS A 7 5.72 7.76 -4.36
CA HIS A 7 5.45 7.56 -5.78
C HIS A 7 6.00 6.19 -6.18
N THR A 8 5.29 5.47 -7.07
CA THR A 8 5.64 4.10 -7.48
C THR A 8 7.00 4.03 -8.19
N SER A 9 7.44 5.12 -8.83
CA SER A 9 8.80 5.23 -9.39
C SER A 9 9.92 5.08 -8.36
N ASN A 10 9.62 5.25 -7.07
CA ASN A 10 10.58 5.12 -5.98
C ASN A 10 10.57 3.73 -5.34
N MET A 11 9.77 2.80 -5.86
CA MET A 11 9.80 1.41 -5.41
C MET A 11 11.17 0.79 -5.71
N LEU A 12 11.68 -0.02 -4.78
CA LEU A 12 12.94 -0.74 -4.97
C LEU A 12 12.86 -1.82 -6.04
N PHE A 13 11.67 -2.40 -6.22
CA PHE A 13 11.36 -3.44 -7.20
C PHE A 13 10.14 -3.01 -7.99
N GLY A 14 10.15 -3.19 -9.31
CA GLY A 14 9.02 -2.87 -10.17
C GLY A 14 7.81 -3.77 -9.90
N ILE A 15 6.64 -3.38 -10.40
CA ILE A 15 5.42 -4.19 -10.27
C ILE A 15 5.59 -5.55 -10.99
N ASP A 16 6.20 -5.54 -12.16
CA ASP A 16 6.57 -6.71 -12.94
C ASP A 16 7.56 -7.62 -12.20
N ASP A 17 8.59 -7.05 -11.56
CA ASP A 17 9.54 -7.80 -10.74
C ASP A 17 8.85 -8.52 -9.58
N VAL A 18 7.95 -7.82 -8.88
CA VAL A 18 7.22 -8.37 -7.72
C VAL A 18 6.30 -9.51 -8.16
N ILE A 19 5.54 -9.34 -9.25
CA ILE A 19 4.68 -10.41 -9.80
C ILE A 19 5.51 -11.62 -10.22
N ALA A 20 6.60 -11.40 -10.96
CA ALA A 20 7.48 -12.48 -11.43
C ALA A 20 8.12 -13.25 -10.26
N TYR A 21 8.57 -12.53 -9.23
CA TYR A 21 9.18 -13.14 -8.05
C TYR A 21 8.19 -13.99 -7.28
N VAL A 22 7.01 -13.45 -6.94
CA VAL A 22 5.99 -14.15 -6.15
C VAL A 22 5.46 -15.39 -6.88
N SER A 23 5.28 -15.30 -8.21
CA SER A 23 4.78 -16.40 -9.04
C SER A 23 5.67 -17.65 -9.05
N ARG A 24 6.93 -17.54 -8.60
CA ARG A 24 7.83 -18.70 -8.43
C ARG A 24 7.48 -19.57 -7.23
N PHE A 25 6.76 -19.02 -6.25
CA PHE A 25 6.46 -19.69 -4.98
C PHE A 25 4.99 -20.07 -4.85
N VAL A 26 4.09 -19.28 -5.43
CA VAL A 26 2.64 -19.50 -5.38
C VAL A 26 2.00 -19.22 -6.74
N THR A 27 0.95 -19.98 -7.08
CA THR A 27 0.14 -19.70 -8.26
C THR A 27 -0.83 -18.56 -7.96
N LEU A 28 -0.65 -17.43 -8.65
CA LEU A 28 -1.59 -16.30 -8.59
C LEU A 28 -2.90 -16.63 -9.30
N LYS A 29 -4.02 -16.23 -8.70
CA LYS A 29 -5.38 -16.39 -9.23
C LYS A 29 -6.06 -15.04 -9.38
N ILE A 30 -7.10 -15.02 -10.21
CA ILE A 30 -7.96 -13.86 -10.36
C ILE A 30 -8.60 -13.54 -9.00
N GLY A 31 -8.48 -12.28 -8.59
CA GLY A 31 -8.97 -11.80 -7.30
C GLY A 31 -7.92 -11.82 -6.18
N ASP A 32 -6.75 -12.42 -6.40
CA ASP A 32 -5.66 -12.33 -5.42
C ASP A 32 -5.16 -10.88 -5.29
N LEU A 33 -4.89 -10.48 -4.04
CA LEU A 33 -4.37 -9.15 -3.71
C LEU A 33 -2.89 -9.23 -3.39
N LEU A 34 -2.10 -8.38 -4.06
CA LEU A 34 -0.67 -8.27 -3.86
C LEU A 34 -0.32 -6.88 -3.34
N PHE A 35 0.13 -6.79 -2.09
CA PHE A 35 0.58 -5.54 -1.49
C PHE A 35 2.04 -5.29 -1.83
N THR A 36 2.31 -4.15 -2.48
CA THR A 36 3.61 -3.85 -3.10
C THR A 36 4.58 -3.11 -2.18
N GLY A 37 4.19 -2.89 -0.93
CA GLY A 37 4.96 -2.17 0.08
C GLY A 37 4.30 -0.85 0.48
N THR A 38 5.04 -0.03 1.21
CA THR A 38 4.59 1.28 1.68
C THR A 38 5.78 2.26 1.67
N PRO A 39 5.57 3.55 1.35
CA PRO A 39 6.63 4.55 1.48
C PRO A 39 7.01 4.77 2.95
N ALA A 40 8.05 5.56 3.18
CA ALA A 40 8.47 5.92 4.53
C ALA A 40 7.40 6.75 5.25
N GLY A 41 7.43 6.70 6.60
CA GLY A 41 6.54 7.49 7.45
C GLY A 41 5.43 6.69 8.14
N VAL A 42 5.49 5.36 8.08
CA VAL A 42 4.70 4.49 8.97
C VAL A 42 4.92 4.90 10.43
N GLY A 43 3.82 5.00 11.18
CA GLY A 43 3.84 5.44 12.57
C GLY A 43 2.70 4.83 13.38
N GLU A 44 2.72 5.10 14.68
CA GLU A 44 1.72 4.62 15.62
C GLU A 44 0.31 5.14 15.28
N VAL A 45 -0.67 4.24 15.33
CA VAL A 45 -2.10 4.54 15.15
C VAL A 45 -2.81 4.31 16.50
N LYS A 46 -3.68 5.24 16.88
CA LYS A 46 -4.40 5.24 18.17
C LYS A 46 -5.90 5.23 17.97
N VAL A 47 -6.61 4.62 18.93
CA VAL A 47 -8.08 4.66 19.00
C VAL A 47 -8.56 6.11 18.99
N GLY A 48 -9.62 6.37 18.23
CA GLY A 48 -10.20 7.70 18.02
C GLY A 48 -9.55 8.50 16.88
N GLN A 49 -8.48 8.01 16.26
CA GLN A 49 -7.93 8.64 15.06
C GLN A 49 -8.80 8.38 13.83
N HIS A 50 -8.78 9.30 12.89
CA HIS A 50 -9.39 9.17 11.58
C HIS A 50 -8.28 9.03 10.54
N LEU A 51 -8.28 7.93 9.80
CA LEU A 51 -7.30 7.66 8.75
C LEU A 51 -7.93 7.88 7.38
N GLU A 52 -7.20 8.62 6.55
CA GLU A 52 -7.51 8.81 5.14
C GLU A 52 -6.30 8.39 4.30
N GLY A 53 -6.55 7.81 3.14
CA GLY A 53 -5.53 7.37 2.20
C GLY A 53 -5.96 7.57 0.76
N TYR A 54 -5.01 7.98 -0.07
CA TYR A 54 -5.23 8.39 -1.45
C TYR A 54 -4.24 7.70 -2.38
N LEU A 55 -4.67 7.41 -3.60
CA LEU A 55 -3.79 7.18 -4.74
C LEU A 55 -4.06 8.29 -5.74
N GLU A 56 -3.02 9.06 -6.05
CA GLU A 56 -3.15 10.30 -6.82
C GLU A 56 -4.21 11.21 -6.16
N GLU A 57 -5.25 11.59 -6.90
CA GLU A 57 -6.36 12.43 -6.41
C GLU A 57 -7.54 11.59 -5.89
N GLU A 58 -7.50 10.26 -6.03
CA GLU A 58 -8.59 9.37 -5.63
C GLU A 58 -8.44 8.91 -4.18
N ARG A 59 -9.49 9.13 -3.38
CA ARG A 59 -9.54 8.68 -1.98
C ARG A 59 -10.01 7.23 -1.91
N LEU A 60 -9.15 6.34 -1.42
CA LEU A 60 -9.40 4.89 -1.35
C LEU A 60 -9.62 4.37 0.07
N LEU A 61 -9.21 5.14 1.07
CA LEU A 61 -9.27 4.76 2.48
C LEU A 61 -9.80 5.94 3.28
N ASP A 62 -10.85 5.71 4.09
CA ASP A 62 -11.50 6.71 4.94
C ASP A 62 -12.22 5.97 6.08
N PHE A 63 -11.61 5.92 7.27
CA PHE A 63 -12.23 5.29 8.43
C PHE A 63 -11.69 5.76 9.78
N TYR A 64 -12.54 5.64 10.80
CA TYR A 64 -12.17 5.90 12.19
C TYR A 64 -11.63 4.63 12.85
N ILE A 65 -10.53 4.79 13.59
CA ILE A 65 -9.98 3.76 14.47
C ILE A 65 -10.85 3.64 15.70
N ARG A 66 -11.38 2.44 15.92
CA ARG A 66 -12.24 2.10 17.07
C ARG A 66 -11.49 1.21 18.05
#